data_AF-S3AQ27-F1
#
_entry.id   AF-S3AQ27-F1
#
_cell.length_a   1.000
_cell.length_b   1.000
_cell.length_c   1.000
_cell.angle_alpha   90.00
_cell.angle_beta   90.00
_cell.angle_gamma   90.00
#
_symmetry.space_group_name_H-M   'P 1'
#
loop_
_entity.id
_entity.type
_entity.pdbx_description
1 polymer ?
#
loop_
_entity_poly.entity_id
_entity_poly.type
_entity_poly.pdbx_seq_one_letter_code
_entity_poly.pdbx_strand_id
1 'polypeptide(L)'
;MSRTGVETKTELGLGRTVARLLGESGKRQVDLCDFSHWSRAYVSYICTERRKWPSFDKAKIIADFFGLTMDQLWAEHLLDLQESGIELSDDDRAALERHRVPFRFVEKEPFLQESLVPVAAETVSLKQVSGETTC
;
A
#
# COMPACT_ATOMS: atom_id res chain seq x y z
N MET A 1 -21.24 5.45 46.38
CA MET A 1 -21.39 4.37 45.40
C MET A 1 -21.14 4.96 44.02
N SER A 2 -20.02 4.57 43.40
CA SER A 2 -19.43 5.21 42.22
C SER A 2 -20.29 4.96 40.98
N ARG A 3 -20.73 6.05 40.33
CA ARG A 3 -21.46 6.03 39.07
C ARG A 3 -20.49 5.88 37.90
N THR A 4 -20.76 4.88 37.06
CA THR A 4 -20.61 4.86 35.60
C THR A 4 -19.37 5.55 35.02
N GLY A 5 -18.41 4.73 34.60
CA GLY A 5 -17.30 5.14 33.76
C GLY A 5 -16.60 3.92 33.17
N VAL A 6 -17.35 3.02 32.54
CA VAL A 6 -16.73 2.10 31.57
C VAL A 6 -16.72 2.86 30.26
N GLU A 7 -15.70 3.70 30.08
CA GLU A 7 -15.29 4.08 28.74
C GLU A 7 -14.92 2.77 28.04
N THR A 8 -15.88 2.19 27.33
CA THR A 8 -15.63 1.17 26.33
C THR A 8 -14.75 1.83 25.29
N LYS A 9 -13.44 1.82 25.54
CA LYS A 9 -12.37 2.11 24.60
C LYS A 9 -12.72 1.29 23.37
N THR A 10 -13.37 1.93 22.43
CA THR A 10 -14.02 1.22 21.34
C THR A 10 -12.87 0.71 20.52
N GLU A 11 -12.56 -0.59 20.61
CA GLU A 11 -11.54 -1.24 19.82
C GLU A 11 -12.02 -1.22 18.37
N LEU A 12 -11.95 -0.05 17.74
CA LEU A 12 -12.32 0.14 16.35
C LEU A 12 -11.36 -0.70 15.51
N GLY A 13 -11.95 -1.55 14.69
CA GLY A 13 -11.19 -2.35 13.75
C GLY A 13 -10.59 -1.52 12.63
N LEU A 14 -9.75 -2.20 11.86
CA LEU A 14 -9.21 -1.68 10.61
C LEU A 14 -10.29 -1.53 9.50
N GLY A 15 -11.53 -1.99 9.73
CA GLY A 15 -12.54 -2.08 8.67
C GLY A 15 -12.89 -0.73 8.02
N ARG A 16 -13.00 0.34 8.81
CA ARG A 16 -13.17 1.71 8.29
C ARG A 16 -12.02 2.13 7.39
N THR A 17 -10.80 1.90 7.88
CA THR A 17 -9.55 2.20 7.17
C THR A 17 -9.47 1.45 5.84
N VAL A 18 -9.72 0.14 5.83
CA VAL A 18 -9.74 -0.64 4.57
C VAL A 18 -10.81 -0.09 3.62
N ALA A 19 -12.01 0.19 4.10
CA ALA A 19 -13.09 0.71 3.27
C ALA A 19 -12.73 2.07 2.64
N ARG A 20 -12.11 2.97 3.41
CA ARG A 20 -11.63 4.26 2.93
C ARG A 20 -10.51 4.09 1.90
N LEU A 21 -9.49 3.28 2.20
CA LEU A 21 -8.36 3.03 1.29
C LEU A 21 -8.80 2.40 -0.03
N LEU A 22 -9.79 1.49 -0.02
CA LEU A 22 -10.43 0.97 -1.23
C LEU A 22 -11.07 2.10 -2.05
N GLY A 23 -11.84 2.97 -1.39
CA GLY A 23 -12.49 4.12 -2.04
C GLY A 23 -11.49 5.10 -2.66
N GLU A 24 -10.41 5.43 -1.94
CA GLU A 24 -9.39 6.37 -2.40
C GLU A 24 -8.51 5.81 -3.53
N SER A 25 -8.22 4.51 -3.52
CA SER A 25 -7.43 3.85 -4.58
C SER A 25 -8.25 3.44 -5.81
N GLY A 26 -9.58 3.53 -5.74
CA GLY A 26 -10.46 2.99 -6.77
C GLY A 26 -10.46 1.46 -6.86
N LYS A 27 -9.82 0.77 -5.91
CA LYS A 27 -9.80 -0.70 -5.81
C LYS A 27 -11.10 -1.21 -5.19
N ARG A 28 -11.53 -2.41 -5.55
CA ARG A 28 -12.76 -3.04 -5.06
C ARG A 28 -12.44 -4.17 -4.08
N GLN A 29 -13.41 -4.54 -3.25
CA GLN A 29 -13.28 -5.70 -2.36
C GLN A 29 -12.98 -7.00 -3.11
N VAL A 30 -13.47 -7.15 -4.35
CA VAL A 30 -13.17 -8.32 -5.19
C VAL A 30 -11.67 -8.38 -5.52
N ASP A 31 -11.03 -7.23 -5.74
CA ASP A 31 -9.61 -7.19 -6.09
C ASP A 31 -8.74 -7.60 -4.88
N LEU A 32 -9.15 -7.21 -3.66
CA LEU A 32 -8.52 -7.70 -2.41
C LEU A 32 -8.77 -9.19 -2.18
N CYS A 33 -9.95 -9.69 -2.53
CA CYS A 33 -10.29 -11.12 -2.48
C CYS A 33 -9.36 -11.93 -3.39
N ASP A 34 -9.14 -11.45 -4.61
CA ASP A 34 -8.29 -12.12 -5.60
C ASP A 34 -6.81 -12.08 -5.18
N PHE A 35 -6.35 -10.95 -4.61
CA PHE A 35 -4.98 -10.79 -4.12
C PHE A 35 -4.66 -11.66 -2.89
N SER A 36 -5.57 -11.72 -1.92
CA SER A 36 -5.36 -12.39 -0.64
C SER A 36 -5.71 -13.89 -0.65
N HIS A 37 -6.42 -14.35 -1.68
CA HIS A 37 -7.06 -15.67 -1.75
C HIS A 37 -8.01 -15.95 -0.59
N TRP A 38 -8.52 -14.93 0.08
CA TRP A 38 -9.54 -15.08 1.11
C TRP A 38 -10.91 -15.27 0.48
N SER A 39 -11.87 -15.77 1.26
CA SER A 39 -13.25 -15.83 0.80
C SER A 39 -13.86 -14.42 0.70
N ARG A 40 -14.76 -14.22 -0.28
CA ARG A 40 -15.51 -12.95 -0.42
C ARG A 40 -16.22 -12.55 0.87
N ALA A 41 -16.77 -13.53 1.59
CA ALA A 41 -17.40 -13.31 2.88
C ALA A 41 -16.40 -12.77 3.92
N TYR A 42 -15.16 -13.28 3.93
CA TYR A 42 -14.13 -12.80 4.84
C TYR A 42 -13.66 -11.39 4.51
N VAL A 43 -13.47 -11.05 3.23
CA VAL A 43 -13.09 -9.70 2.81
C VAL A 43 -14.19 -8.68 3.13
N SER A 44 -15.44 -9.01 2.79
CA SER A 44 -16.59 -8.17 3.14
C SER A 44 -16.67 -7.96 4.65
N TYR A 45 -16.43 -9.02 5.42
CA TYR A 45 -16.39 -8.97 6.87
C TYR A 45 -15.26 -8.07 7.42
N ILE A 46 -14.04 -8.12 6.85
CA ILE A 46 -12.94 -7.22 7.21
C ILE A 46 -13.30 -5.77 6.93
N CYS A 47 -13.99 -5.48 5.83
CA CYS A 47 -14.40 -4.13 5.46
C CYS A 47 -15.53 -3.57 6.34
N THR A 48 -15.96 -4.29 7.38
CA THR A 48 -16.92 -3.78 8.37
C THR A 48 -16.21 -3.43 9.68
N GLU A 49 -16.64 -2.35 10.35
CA GLU A 49 -16.08 -1.87 11.64
C GLU A 49 -16.30 -2.85 12.82
N ARG A 50 -16.93 -4.01 12.60
CA ARG A 50 -17.41 -4.93 13.67
C ARG A 50 -16.32 -5.82 14.28
N ARG A 51 -15.05 -5.66 13.94
CA ARG A 51 -13.95 -6.55 14.35
C ARG A 51 -12.84 -5.79 15.03
N LYS A 52 -12.17 -6.47 15.95
CA LYS A 52 -10.83 -6.10 16.43
C LYS A 52 -9.83 -6.12 15.28
N TRP A 53 -8.68 -5.47 15.48
CA TRP A 53 -7.54 -5.52 14.58
C TRP A 53 -7.24 -6.96 14.08
N PRO A 54 -7.00 -7.16 12.77
CA PRO A 54 -6.69 -8.49 12.23
C PRO A 54 -5.33 -9.01 12.75
N SER A 55 -5.06 -10.31 12.56
CA SER A 55 -3.73 -10.86 12.87
C SER A 55 -2.65 -10.17 12.02
N PHE A 56 -1.40 -10.16 12.51
CA PHE A 56 -0.28 -9.49 11.84
C PHE A 56 -0.15 -9.90 10.37
N ASP A 57 -0.17 -11.20 10.05
CA ASP A 57 -0.05 -11.69 8.67
C ASP A 57 -1.15 -11.15 7.75
N LYS A 58 -2.36 -10.98 8.28
CA LYS A 58 -3.50 -10.47 7.51
C LYS A 58 -3.43 -8.97 7.35
N ALA A 59 -3.02 -8.26 8.40
CA ALA A 59 -2.74 -6.83 8.32
C ALA A 59 -1.63 -6.56 7.29
N LYS A 60 -0.60 -7.41 7.24
CA LYS A 60 0.47 -7.33 6.25
C LYS A 60 -0.03 -7.54 4.83
N ILE A 61 -0.87 -8.54 4.57
CA ILE A 61 -1.48 -8.74 3.26
C ILE A 61 -2.28 -7.50 2.82
N ILE A 62 -3.01 -6.88 3.75
CA ILE A 62 -3.76 -5.63 3.49
C ILE A 62 -2.80 -4.48 3.16
N ALA A 63 -1.72 -4.31 3.94
CA ALA A 63 -0.71 -3.28 3.68
C ALA A 63 -0.07 -3.46 2.29
N ASP A 64 0.37 -4.69 1.99
CA ASP A 64 1.01 -5.04 0.72
C ASP A 64 0.05 -4.81 -0.47
N PHE A 65 -1.26 -5.12 -0.33
CA PHE A 65 -2.28 -4.85 -1.35
C PHE A 65 -2.42 -3.35 -1.71
N PHE A 66 -2.22 -2.48 -0.71
CA PHE A 66 -2.26 -1.03 -0.88
C PHE A 66 -0.90 -0.42 -1.20
N GLY A 67 0.17 -1.22 -1.28
CA GLY A 67 1.53 -0.71 -1.47
C GLY A 67 2.08 0.04 -0.25
N LEU A 68 1.60 -0.30 0.94
CA LEU A 68 1.97 0.33 2.21
C LEU A 68 2.89 -0.56 3.03
N THR A 69 3.72 0.07 3.86
CA THR A 69 4.35 -0.63 4.99
C THR A 69 3.34 -0.84 6.12
N MET A 70 3.66 -1.72 7.06
CA MET A 70 2.83 -1.94 8.25
C MET A 70 2.67 -0.67 9.10
N ASP A 71 3.75 0.12 9.24
CA ASP A 71 3.70 1.38 10.00
C ASP A 71 2.83 2.43 9.29
N GLN A 72 2.85 2.47 7.95
CA GLN A 72 1.98 3.34 7.18
C GLN A 72 0.51 2.91 7.30
N LEU A 73 0.22 1.61 7.23
CA LEU A 73 -1.14 1.11 7.46
C LEU A 73 -1.63 1.44 8.88
N TRP A 74 -0.75 1.35 9.89
CA TRP A 74 -1.06 1.75 11.25
C TRP A 74 -1.34 3.26 11.34
N ALA A 75 -0.53 4.11 10.71
CA ALA A 75 -0.75 5.55 10.68
C ALA A 75 -2.08 5.93 10.02
N GLU A 76 -2.45 5.29 8.90
CA GLU A 76 -3.76 5.50 8.26
C GLU A 76 -4.92 5.10 9.20
N HIS A 77 -4.74 4.04 9.99
CA HIS A 77 -5.71 3.67 11.00
C HIS A 77 -5.81 4.71 12.13
N LEU A 78 -4.69 5.18 12.66
CA LEU A 78 -4.66 6.20 13.70
C LEU A 78 -5.32 7.50 13.24
N LEU A 79 -5.14 7.88 11.97
CA LEU A 79 -5.85 9.01 11.36
C LEU A 79 -7.36 8.80 11.42
N ASP A 80 -7.85 7.63 11.02
CA ASP A 80 -9.29 7.31 11.07
C ASP A 80 -9.84 7.34 12.51
N LEU A 81 -9.05 6.91 13.49
CA LEU A 81 -9.43 7.03 14.91
C LEU A 81 -9.54 8.49 15.33
N GLN A 82 -8.55 9.32 14.98
CA GLN A 82 -8.54 10.75 15.28
C GLN A 82 -9.71 11.48 14.63
N GLU A 83 -9.99 11.21 13.35
CA GLU A 83 -11.13 11.79 12.62
C GLU A 83 -12.49 11.33 13.18
N SER A 84 -12.52 10.15 13.81
CA SER A 84 -13.71 9.64 14.51
C SER A 84 -13.85 10.22 15.93
N GLY A 85 -12.95 11.11 16.35
CA GLY A 85 -12.98 11.77 17.66
C GLY A 85 -12.39 10.95 18.79
N ILE A 86 -11.62 9.89 18.49
CA ILE A 86 -10.89 9.12 19.50
C ILE A 86 -9.59 9.85 19.83
N GLU A 87 -9.36 10.09 21.12
CA GLU A 87 -8.11 10.65 21.60
C GLU A 87 -6.96 9.64 21.45
N LEU A 88 -5.92 10.04 20.72
CA LEU A 88 -4.70 9.27 20.56
C LEU A 88 -3.75 9.52 21.73
N SER A 89 -3.04 8.47 22.15
CA SER A 89 -1.92 8.60 23.07
C SER A 89 -0.79 9.43 22.44
N ASP A 90 0.13 9.96 23.26
CA ASP A 90 1.28 10.72 22.75
C ASP A 90 2.16 9.88 21.81
N ASP A 91 2.34 8.59 22.11
CA ASP A 91 3.08 7.65 21.28
C ASP A 91 2.37 7.41 19.93
N ASP A 92 1.05 7.22 19.94
CA ASP A 92 0.25 7.06 18.71
C ASP A 92 0.27 8.34 17.88
N ARG A 93 0.19 9.50 18.52
CA ARG A 93 0.29 10.79 17.82
C ARG A 93 1.66 10.97 17.16
N ALA A 94 2.73 10.64 17.88
CA ALA A 94 4.08 10.67 17.32
C ALA A 94 4.26 9.66 16.18
N ALA A 95 3.66 8.46 16.28
CA ALA A 95 3.67 7.48 15.20
C ALA A 95 2.92 7.97 13.96
N LEU A 96 1.72 8.54 14.16
CA LEU A 96 0.95 9.18 13.10
C LEU A 96 1.79 10.25 12.41
N GLU A 97 2.34 11.21 13.15
CA GLU A 97 3.17 12.29 12.59
C GLU A 97 4.40 11.78 11.84
N ARG A 98 5.07 10.75 12.35
CA ARG A 98 6.29 10.17 11.75
C ARG A 98 6.02 9.44 10.44
N HIS A 99 4.89 8.75 10.33
CA HIS A 99 4.58 7.88 9.20
C HIS A 99 3.50 8.44 8.27
N ARG A 100 3.05 9.68 8.52
CA ARG A 100 2.06 10.40 7.70
C ARG A 100 2.62 10.74 6.33
N VAL A 101 2.52 9.78 5.42
CA VAL A 101 2.54 10.04 3.98
C VAL A 101 1.11 9.81 3.50
N PRO A 102 0.38 10.85 3.07
CA PRO A 102 -1.01 10.69 2.65
C PRO A 102 -1.11 9.61 1.57
N PHE A 103 -2.01 8.65 1.76
CA PHE A 103 -2.24 7.53 0.84
C PHE A 103 -2.35 7.96 -0.64
N ARG A 104 -2.82 9.18 -0.90
CA ARG A 104 -2.92 9.81 -2.23
C ARG A 104 -1.63 9.85 -3.07
N PHE A 105 -0.47 9.46 -2.55
CA PHE A 105 0.81 9.53 -3.26
C PHE A 105 1.45 8.18 -3.61
N VAL A 106 0.79 7.03 -3.40
CA VAL A 106 1.45 5.72 -3.60
C VAL A 106 1.39 5.22 -5.07
N GLU A 107 0.67 5.88 -5.98
CA GLU A 107 0.68 5.49 -7.40
C GLU A 107 1.30 6.55 -8.31
N LYS A 108 2.55 6.32 -8.72
CA LYS A 108 3.03 6.34 -10.12
C LYS A 108 4.55 6.14 -10.18
N GLU A 109 5.02 4.91 -10.01
CA GLU A 109 6.20 4.45 -10.73
C GLU A 109 5.77 3.16 -11.45
N PRO A 110 5.45 3.22 -12.76
CA PRO A 110 5.29 2.00 -13.52
C PRO A 110 6.65 1.33 -13.54
N PHE A 111 6.72 0.10 -13.05
CA PHE A 111 7.85 -0.79 -13.19
C PHE A 111 8.17 -0.88 -14.69
N LEU A 112 9.09 -0.05 -15.20
CA LEU A 112 9.59 -0.15 -16.55
C LEU A 112 10.45 -1.42 -16.59
N GLN A 113 9.81 -2.50 -17.01
CA GLN A 113 10.44 -3.70 -17.47
C GLN A 113 11.24 -3.32 -18.73
N GLU A 114 12.50 -2.90 -18.55
CA GLU A 114 13.46 -2.79 -19.65
C GLU A 114 13.68 -4.19 -20.24
N SER A 115 12.87 -4.49 -21.24
CA SER A 115 13.13 -5.52 -22.24
C SER A 115 14.37 -5.09 -23.01
N LEU A 116 15.54 -5.60 -22.60
CA LEU A 116 16.77 -5.55 -23.39
C LEU A 116 16.59 -6.40 -24.64
N VAL A 117 16.14 -5.78 -25.72
CA VAL A 117 16.31 -6.29 -27.09
C VAL A 117 17.29 -5.37 -27.80
N PRO A 118 18.54 -5.77 -28.05
CA PRO A 118 19.36 -5.04 -29.00
C PRO A 118 18.99 -5.47 -30.42
N VAL A 119 18.16 -4.66 -31.07
CA VAL A 119 18.10 -4.57 -32.53
C VAL A 119 19.36 -3.84 -32.99
N ALA A 120 20.30 -4.54 -33.62
CA ALA A 120 21.36 -3.92 -34.40
C ALA A 120 21.17 -4.35 -35.87
N ALA A 121 20.54 -3.48 -36.64
CA ALA A 121 20.45 -3.61 -38.09
C ALA A 121 21.62 -2.86 -38.75
N GLU A 122 22.27 -3.58 -39.67
CA GLU A 122 22.87 -3.14 -40.94
C GLU A 122 24.10 -2.20 -40.99
N THR A 123 25.22 -2.84 -41.38
CA THR A 123 26.09 -2.54 -42.54
C THR A 123 26.22 -1.09 -43.03
N VAL A 124 27.45 -0.57 -42.95
CA VAL A 124 28.00 0.36 -43.95
C VAL A 124 29.41 -0.07 -44.33
N SER A 125 29.59 -0.32 -45.62
CA SER A 125 30.85 -0.58 -46.32
C SER A 125 31.39 0.73 -46.88
N LEU A 126 32.67 1.06 -46.63
CA LEU A 126 33.40 2.11 -47.35
C LEU A 126 34.87 1.69 -47.59
N LYS A 127 35.14 1.42 -48.88
CA LYS A 127 36.42 1.43 -49.64
C LYS A 127 37.30 2.65 -49.28
N GLN A 128 38.62 2.77 -49.51
CA GLN A 128 39.65 2.08 -50.31
C GLN A 128 41.06 2.67 -50.00
N VAL A 129 42.12 1.92 -50.34
CA VAL A 129 43.45 2.34 -50.90
C VAL A 129 44.48 3.09 -50.03
N SER A 130 45.61 2.42 -49.77
CA SER A 130 47.01 2.85 -50.03
C SER A 130 47.87 1.58 -49.87
N GLY A 131 48.72 1.08 -50.78
CA GLY A 131 49.56 1.75 -51.74
C GLY A 131 50.93 2.01 -51.11
N GLU A 132 51.83 1.02 -51.03
CA GLU A 132 53.28 1.23 -51.20
C GLU A 132 54.05 -0.09 -51.41
N THR A 133 55.02 -0.02 -52.30
CA THR A 133 55.87 -1.08 -52.85
C THR A 133 57.34 -0.70 -52.59
N THR A 134 58.26 -1.66 -52.77
CA THR A 134 59.74 -1.52 -52.98
C THR A 134 60.56 -1.63 -51.68
N CYS A 135 61.61 -2.45 -51.54
CA CYS A 135 62.59 -2.98 -52.50
C CYS A 135 62.82 -4.50 -52.38
#